data_AF-A0A929F6C6-F1
#
_entry.id   AF-A0A929F6C6-F1
#
_cell.length_a   1.000
_cell.length_b   1.000
_cell.length_c   1.000
_cell.angle_alpha   90.00
_cell.angle_beta   90.00
_cell.angle_gamma   90.00
#
_symmetry.space_group_name_H-M   'P 1'
#
loop_
_entity.id
_entity.type
_entity.pdbx_description
1 polymer ?
#
loop_
_entity_poly.entity_id
_entity_poly.type
_entity_poly.pdbx_seq_one_letter_code
_entity_poly.pdbx_strand_id
1 'polypeptide(L)'
;MDRRTLLRKLKSEGTTFKDLLEDTRKKLAHDYLVEAFSITQISFMLGFSATSSFQVAFKRWYNQSPGDYRRDHLAESSPKLQLNPRFGLVHHLPVSLHQPRHNRIQMVGLASRPPRIN
;
A
#
# COMPACT_ATOMS: atom_id res chain seq x y z
N MET A 1 12.23 24.60 -38.21
CA MET A 1 10.85 25.04 -37.88
C MET A 1 10.97 26.23 -36.94
N ASP A 2 10.36 27.37 -37.29
CA ASP A 2 10.37 28.57 -36.43
C ASP A 2 9.29 28.49 -35.33
N ARG A 3 9.51 29.19 -34.20
CA ARG A 3 8.62 29.24 -33.03
C ARG A 3 7.19 29.59 -33.41
N ARG A 4 7.00 30.55 -34.32
CA ARG A 4 5.67 31.01 -34.75
C ARG A 4 4.90 29.92 -35.49
N THR A 5 5.60 29.12 -36.30
CA THR A 5 5.02 28.01 -37.05
C THR A 5 4.55 26.90 -36.12
N LEU A 6 5.36 26.55 -35.11
CA LEU A 6 4.99 25.56 -34.09
C LEU A 6 3.74 26.01 -33.30
N LEU A 7 3.74 27.24 -32.80
CA LEU A 7 2.61 27.76 -32.02
C LEU A 7 1.31 27.82 -32.83
N ARG A 8 1.38 28.16 -34.13
CA ARG A 8 0.21 28.14 -35.02
C ARG A 8 -0.32 26.71 -35.19
N LYS A 9 0.57 25.73 -35.36
CA LYS A 9 0.19 24.32 -35.51
C LYS A 9 -0.45 23.76 -34.24
N LEU A 10 0.14 24.04 -33.08
CA LEU A 10 -0.44 23.66 -31.78
C LEU A 10 -1.82 24.30 -31.58
N LYS A 11 -1.97 25.58 -31.94
CA LYS A 11 -3.26 26.28 -31.88
C LYS A 11 -4.30 25.65 -32.81
N SER A 12 -3.91 25.25 -34.03
CA SER A 12 -4.84 24.54 -34.93
C SER A 12 -5.24 23.17 -34.43
N GLU A 13 -4.41 22.54 -33.59
CA GLU A 13 -4.69 21.27 -32.92
C GLU A 13 -5.41 21.48 -31.56
N GLY A 14 -5.75 22.73 -31.20
CA GLY A 14 -6.47 23.04 -29.97
C GLY A 14 -5.66 22.91 -28.68
N THR A 15 -4.33 22.83 -28.77
CA THR A 15 -3.43 22.67 -27.63
C THR A 15 -2.39 23.78 -27.56
N THR A 16 -1.68 23.87 -26.43
CA THR A 16 -0.52 24.76 -26.29
C THR A 16 0.72 23.98 -25.87
N PHE A 17 1.88 24.59 -26.07
CA PHE A 17 3.13 24.00 -25.57
C PHE A 17 3.09 23.76 -24.06
N LYS A 18 2.41 24.64 -23.31
CA LYS A 18 2.27 24.50 -21.86
C LYS A 18 1.45 23.26 -21.50
N ASP A 19 0.37 23.01 -22.23
CA ASP A 19 -0.51 21.86 -21.99
C ASP A 19 0.24 20.56 -22.31
N LEU A 20 0.92 20.50 -23.46
CA LEU A 20 1.75 19.34 -23.82
C LEU A 20 2.87 19.07 -22.83
N LEU A 21 3.56 20.13 -22.39
CA LEU A 21 4.62 20.02 -21.38
C LEU A 21 4.06 19.51 -20.06
N GLU A 22 2.90 20.04 -19.65
CA GLU A 22 2.22 19.61 -18.44
C GLU A 22 1.80 18.15 -18.53
N ASP A 23 1.16 17.72 -19.61
CA ASP A 23 0.70 16.33 -19.77
C ASP A 23 1.86 15.34 -19.82
N THR A 24 2.97 15.72 -20.46
CA THR A 24 4.21 14.94 -20.45
C THR A 24 4.74 14.81 -19.02
N ARG A 25 4.78 15.92 -18.25
CA ARG A 25 5.23 15.90 -16.85
C ARG A 25 4.31 15.08 -15.96
N LYS A 26 2.99 15.15 -16.16
CA LYS A 26 2.02 14.33 -15.43
C LYS A 26 2.30 12.85 -15.61
N LYS A 27 2.49 12.42 -16.85
CA LYS A 27 2.77 11.01 -17.19
C LYS A 27 4.07 10.53 -16.53
N LEU A 28 5.16 11.27 -16.73
CA LEU A 28 6.46 10.91 -16.13
C LEU A 28 6.41 10.94 -14.59
N ALA A 29 5.67 11.87 -13.99
CA ALA A 29 5.50 11.91 -12.54
C ALA A 29 4.81 10.65 -12.00
N HIS A 30 3.82 10.13 -12.72
CA HIS A 30 3.18 8.85 -12.37
C HIS A 30 4.19 7.70 -12.46
N ASP A 31 4.87 7.56 -13.61
CA ASP A 31 5.82 6.48 -13.86
C ASP A 31 6.93 6.46 -12.77
N TYR A 32 7.50 7.62 -12.45
CA TYR A 32 8.53 7.71 -11.42
C TYR A 32 8.01 7.48 -9.99
N LEU A 33 6.74 7.74 -9.71
CA LEU A 33 6.15 7.42 -8.41
C LEU A 33 5.99 5.92 -8.22
N VAL A 34 5.62 5.20 -9.29
CA VAL A 34 5.49 3.73 -9.30
C VAL A 34 6.85 3.06 -9.17
N GLU A 35 7.88 3.59 -9.82
CA GLU A 35 9.28 3.11 -9.69
C GLU A 35 9.95 3.49 -8.34
N ALA A 36 9.19 4.03 -7.39
CA ALA A 36 9.63 4.33 -6.02
C ALA A 36 10.78 5.35 -5.87
N PHE A 37 11.02 6.21 -6.86
CA PHE A 37 11.97 7.33 -6.73
C PHE A 37 11.56 8.28 -5.59
N SER A 38 12.51 8.96 -4.95
CA SER A 38 12.16 9.98 -3.94
C SER A 38 11.45 11.20 -4.58
N ILE A 39 10.57 11.86 -3.84
CA ILE A 39 9.84 13.06 -4.32
C ILE A 39 10.80 14.17 -4.77
N THR A 40 11.93 14.32 -4.09
CA THR A 40 12.99 15.27 -4.45
C THR A 40 13.65 14.91 -5.78
N GLN A 41 13.97 13.64 -6.02
CA GLN A 41 14.54 13.20 -7.31
C GLN A 41 13.55 13.42 -8.45
N ILE A 42 12.27 13.09 -8.25
CA ILE A 42 11.21 13.29 -9.24
C ILE A 42 11.10 14.78 -9.60
N SER A 43 11.09 15.66 -8.60
CA SER A 43 11.07 17.12 -8.81
C SER A 43 12.24 17.58 -9.70
N PHE A 44 13.44 17.09 -9.42
CA PHE A 44 14.64 17.42 -10.19
C PHE A 44 14.56 16.91 -11.63
N MET A 45 14.19 15.64 -11.84
CA MET A 45 14.10 15.02 -13.17
C MET A 45 13.05 15.68 -14.07
N LEU A 46 11.96 16.18 -13.50
CA LEU A 46 10.90 16.88 -14.24
C LEU A 46 11.21 18.38 -14.49
N GLY A 47 12.36 18.86 -14.00
CA GLY A 47 12.83 20.22 -14.17
C GLY A 47 12.04 21.25 -13.37
N PHE A 48 11.59 20.90 -12.17
CA PHE A 48 11.06 21.88 -11.21
C PHE A 48 12.19 22.52 -10.42
N SER A 49 12.09 23.82 -10.16
CA SER A 49 13.07 24.59 -9.39
C SER A 49 13.14 24.18 -7.91
N ALA A 50 12.05 23.64 -7.36
CA ALA A 50 11.97 23.19 -5.99
C ALA A 50 10.93 22.06 -5.83
N THR A 51 11.16 21.19 -4.85
CA THR A 51 10.23 20.09 -4.51
C THR A 51 8.83 20.59 -4.17
N SER A 52 8.71 21.75 -3.52
CA SER A 52 7.43 22.39 -3.22
C SER A 52 6.64 22.76 -4.48
N SER A 53 7.33 23.23 -5.53
CA SER A 53 6.69 23.57 -6.81
C SER A 53 6.16 22.33 -7.51
N PHE A 54 6.90 21.22 -7.46
CA PHE A 54 6.42 19.92 -7.94
C PHE A 54 5.19 19.46 -7.15
N GLN A 55 5.20 19.52 -5.82
CA GLN A 55 4.08 19.09 -4.99
C GLN A 55 2.78 19.87 -5.28
N VAL A 56 2.88 21.19 -5.49
CA VAL A 56 1.72 22.03 -5.86
C VAL A 56 1.19 21.64 -7.24
N ALA A 57 2.07 21.48 -8.22
CA ALA A 57 1.68 21.04 -9.57
C ALA A 57 1.04 19.65 -9.55
N PHE A 58 1.65 18.70 -8.85
CA PHE A 58 1.15 17.34 -8.71
C PHE A 58 -0.22 17.30 -8.05
N LYS A 59 -0.42 18.06 -6.97
CA LYS A 59 -1.73 18.18 -6.31
C LYS A 59 -2.78 18.79 -7.24
N ARG A 60 -2.41 19.75 -8.08
CA ARG A 60 -3.34 20.28 -9.10
C ARG A 60 -3.75 19.22 -10.12
N TRP A 61 -2.84 18.32 -10.49
CA TRP A 61 -3.08 17.30 -11.52
C TRP A 61 -3.86 16.09 -11.01
N TYR A 62 -3.53 15.60 -9.82
CA TYR A 62 -4.06 14.34 -9.28
C TYR A 62 -4.96 14.54 -8.06
N ASN A 63 -5.22 15.79 -7.67
CA ASN A 63 -6.01 16.18 -6.50
C ASN A 63 -5.51 15.62 -5.15
N GLN A 64 -4.29 15.08 -5.11
CA GLN A 64 -3.67 14.49 -3.92
C GLN A 64 -2.16 14.73 -3.87
N SER A 65 -1.54 14.57 -2.70
CA SER A 65 -0.09 14.73 -2.58
C SER A 65 0.64 13.55 -3.24
N PRO A 66 1.87 13.74 -3.76
CA PRO A 66 2.65 12.64 -4.32
C PRO A 66 2.90 11.47 -3.35
N GLY A 67 3.00 11.77 -2.05
CA GLY A 67 3.21 10.76 -1.00
C GLY A 67 1.95 9.93 -0.73
N ASP A 68 0.78 10.58 -0.72
CA ASP A 68 -0.51 9.89 -0.60
C ASP A 68 -0.78 9.05 -1.84
N TYR A 69 -0.55 9.62 -3.03
CA TYR A 69 -0.64 8.92 -4.31
C TYR A 69 0.20 7.64 -4.31
N ARG A 70 1.45 7.72 -3.85
CA ARG A 70 2.30 6.55 -3.71
C ARG A 70 1.72 5.51 -2.77
N ARG A 71 1.27 5.93 -1.59
CA ARG A 71 0.75 5.02 -0.57
C ARG A 71 -0.48 4.25 -1.08
N ASP A 72 -1.38 4.93 -1.78
CA ASP A 72 -2.60 4.32 -2.31
C ASP A 72 -2.25 3.29 -3.40
N HIS A 73 -1.35 3.62 -4.32
CA HIS A 73 -0.92 2.71 -5.38
C HIS A 73 -0.05 1.54 -4.88
N LEU A 74 0.76 1.71 -3.83
CA LEU A 74 1.49 0.59 -3.21
C LEU A 74 0.57 -0.31 -2.38
N ALA A 75 -0.48 0.25 -1.76
CA ALA A 75 -1.47 -0.51 -1.01
C ALA A 75 -2.34 -1.39 -1.92
N GLU A 76 -2.60 -0.96 -3.15
CA GLU A 76 -3.30 -1.76 -4.17
C GLU A 76 -2.41 -2.84 -4.80
N SER A 77 -1.09 -2.61 -4.86
CA SER A 77 -0.12 -3.57 -5.40
C SER A 77 0.22 -4.71 -4.42
N SER A 78 -0.11 -4.55 -3.14
CA SER A 78 -0.08 -5.63 -2.16
C SER A 78 -1.46 -6.30 -2.19
N PRO A 79 -1.62 -7.56 -2.64
CA PRO A 79 -2.88 -8.24 -2.45
C PRO A 79 -3.10 -8.25 -0.95
N LYS A 80 -4.15 -7.57 -0.47
CA LYS A 80 -4.68 -7.78 0.87
C LYS A 80 -4.62 -9.27 1.09
N LEU A 81 -3.81 -9.73 2.06
CA LEU A 81 -4.01 -11.06 2.61
C LEU A 81 -5.50 -11.13 2.87
N GLN A 82 -6.19 -11.98 2.12
CA GLN A 82 -7.56 -12.35 2.44
C GLN A 82 -7.45 -13.08 3.77
N LEU A 83 -7.45 -12.30 4.84
CA LEU A 83 -7.72 -12.79 6.18
C LEU A 83 -9.16 -13.27 6.11
N ASN A 84 -9.33 -14.55 5.82
CA ASN A 84 -10.60 -15.18 5.60
C ASN A 84 -11.21 -15.45 6.99
N PRO A 85 -12.27 -14.75 7.44
CA PRO A 85 -12.79 -14.93 8.79
C PRO A 85 -13.76 -16.14 8.88
N ARG A 86 -13.54 -17.20 8.08
CA ARG A 86 -14.53 -18.28 7.85
C ARG A 86 -14.12 -19.68 8.27
N PHE A 87 -13.27 -19.84 9.29
CA PHE A 87 -13.15 -21.14 9.97
C PHE A 87 -13.95 -21.15 11.27
N GLY A 88 -15.27 -21.14 11.12
CA GLY A 88 -16.19 -21.69 12.10
C GLY A 88 -16.58 -23.10 11.67
N LEU A 89 -16.33 -24.09 12.54
CA LEU A 89 -17.14 -25.29 12.81
C LEU A 89 -17.90 -25.92 11.62
N VAL A 90 -17.56 -27.14 11.16
CA VAL A 90 -18.18 -28.42 11.63
C VAL A 90 -17.77 -29.67 10.80
N HIS A 91 -17.55 -30.77 11.55
CA HIS A 91 -17.90 -32.17 11.28
C HIS A 91 -17.31 -32.95 10.07
N HIS A 92 -16.46 -33.94 10.37
CA HIS A 92 -16.83 -35.36 10.25
C HIS A 92 -15.88 -36.25 11.10
N LEU A 93 -16.49 -37.06 11.98
CA LEU A 93 -15.84 -38.21 12.63
C LEU A 93 -15.49 -39.25 11.56
N PRO A 94 -14.47 -40.09 11.82
CA PRO A 94 -14.79 -41.51 11.92
C PRO A 94 -14.49 -42.12 13.30
N VAL A 95 -15.40 -43.02 13.63
CA VAL A 95 -15.56 -43.86 14.82
C VAL A 95 -14.41 -44.87 15.00
N SER A 96 -13.97 -45.01 16.27
CA SER A 96 -13.37 -46.18 16.96
C SER A 96 -12.13 -46.86 16.35
N LEU A 97 -11.11 -47.32 17.10
CA LEU A 97 -11.12 -48.09 18.34
C LEU A 97 -9.67 -48.23 18.87
N HIS A 98 -9.52 -48.44 20.18
CA HIS A 98 -8.40 -49.16 20.84
C HIS A 98 -7.10 -48.39 21.19
N GLN A 99 -7.04 -47.86 22.42
CA GLN A 99 -5.83 -47.94 23.28
C GLN A 99 -5.64 -49.42 23.70
N PRO A 100 -4.45 -49.89 24.17
CA PRO A 100 -4.19 -49.78 25.63
C PRO A 100 -2.71 -49.92 26.15
N ARG A 101 -2.48 -49.36 27.36
CA ARG A 101 -1.57 -49.72 28.50
C ARG A 101 -0.05 -49.46 28.34
N HIS A 102 0.71 -48.99 29.34
CA HIS A 102 0.68 -49.16 30.81
C HIS A 102 1.04 -47.84 31.53
N ASN A 103 0.29 -47.31 32.50
CA ASN A 103 0.09 -47.74 33.90
C ASN A 103 1.33 -47.58 34.80
N ARG A 104 1.37 -46.52 35.65
CA ARG A 104 1.92 -46.63 37.02
C ARG A 104 1.39 -45.53 37.98
N ILE A 105 0.37 -45.95 38.75
CA ILE A 105 0.20 -45.83 40.21
C ILE A 105 -0.21 -44.47 40.82
N GLN A 106 -1.39 -44.51 41.45
CA GLN A 106 -2.00 -43.57 42.39
C GLN A 106 -1.22 -43.48 43.71
N MET A 107 -1.34 -42.37 44.45
CA MET A 107 -1.60 -42.39 45.90
C MET A 107 -2.25 -41.09 46.34
N VAL A 108 -3.31 -41.25 47.14
CA VAL A 108 -4.23 -40.27 47.72
C VAL A 108 -3.67 -39.75 49.05
N GLY A 109 -3.87 -38.47 49.39
CA GLY A 109 -3.49 -37.93 50.70
C GLY A 109 -4.11 -36.57 51.02
N LEU A 110 -4.82 -36.51 52.14
CA LEU A 110 -5.74 -35.49 52.65
C LEU A 110 -5.21 -34.05 52.81
N ALA A 111 -6.12 -33.11 52.53
CA ALA A 111 -6.48 -31.90 53.28
C ALA A 111 -5.58 -31.43 54.44
N SER A 112 -5.18 -30.15 54.43
CA SER A 112 -5.41 -29.19 55.54
C SER A 112 -5.08 -27.74 55.16
N ARG A 113 -5.88 -26.83 55.74
CA ARG A 113 -6.01 -25.37 55.50
C ARG A 113 -4.77 -24.54 55.85
N PRO A 114 -4.64 -23.30 55.34
CA PRO A 114 -3.67 -22.32 55.86
C PRO A 114 -4.25 -21.55 57.08
N PRO A 115 -3.45 -21.21 58.11
CA PRO A 115 -3.85 -20.23 59.10
C PRO A 115 -3.51 -18.80 58.65
N ARG A 116 -4.47 -17.89 58.84
CA ARG A 116 -4.26 -16.44 58.84
C ARG A 116 -3.43 -16.07 60.07
N ILE A 117 -2.40 -15.24 59.86
CA ILE A 117 -1.76 -14.47 60.92
C ILE A 117 -2.47 -13.12 60.99
N ASN A 118 -2.72 -12.68 62.22
CA ASN A 118 -3.41 -11.46 62.65
C ASN A 118 -2.80 -10.20 62.02
#